data_AF-A0A945KMK5-F1
#
_entry.id   AF-A0A945KMK5-F1
#
_cell.length_a   1.000
_cell.length_b   1.000
_cell.length_c   1.000
_cell.angle_alpha   90.00
_cell.angle_beta   90.00
_cell.angle_gamma   90.00
#
_symmetry.space_group_name_H-M   'P 1'
#
loop_
_entity.id
_entity.type
_entity.pdbx_description
1 polymer ?
#
loop_
_entity_poly.entity_id
_entity_poly.type
_entity_poly.pdbx_seq_one_letter_code
_entity_poly.pdbx_strand_id
1 'polypeptide(L)'
;MAATLFDELGGMAGIAQVHTIFYDKLLSHPWLKDFFVGVPRSHLEGQQTEFMAGLFGGPKIYGGRPPQSAHVHMYITEEVFFTRHILLEEALDEANVRADLKDQWLDHDMGMKRALVKNSLAECEGRYKNEPVIVVEKPR
;
A
#
# COMPACT_ATOMS: atom_id res chain seq x y z
N MET A 1 -4.74 9.04 -28.20
CA MET A 1 -4.79 9.24 -26.73
C MET A 1 -3.40 8.96 -26.20
N ALA A 2 -2.90 9.75 -25.25
CA ALA A 2 -1.63 9.43 -24.60
C ALA A 2 -1.80 8.13 -23.79
N ALA A 3 -0.75 7.31 -23.73
CA ALA A 3 -0.75 6.12 -22.88
C ALA A 3 -0.93 6.53 -21.41
N THR A 4 -1.74 5.79 -20.67
CA THR A 4 -1.88 6.02 -19.22
C THR A 4 -0.69 5.43 -18.48
N LEU A 5 -0.46 5.86 -17.23
CA LEU A 5 0.54 5.23 -16.36
C LEU A 5 0.28 3.73 -16.22
N PHE A 6 -0.99 3.31 -16.16
CA PHE A 6 -1.38 1.91 -16.18
C PHE A 6 -0.87 1.16 -17.42
N ASP A 7 -1.05 1.74 -18.62
CA ASP A 7 -0.59 1.13 -19.87
C ASP A 7 0.94 1.02 -19.89
N GLU A 8 1.64 2.07 -19.46
CA GLU A 8 3.11 2.11 -19.43
C GLU A 8 3.73 1.18 -18.39
N LEU A 9 3.02 0.90 -17.29
CA LEU A 9 3.40 -0.10 -16.30
C LEU A 9 3.10 -1.55 -16.72
N GLY A 10 2.63 -1.78 -17.96
CA GLY A 10 2.31 -3.12 -18.44
C GLY A 10 0.94 -3.63 -17.99
N GLY A 11 0.04 -2.72 -17.64
CA GLY A 11 -1.32 -3.02 -17.20
C GLY A 11 -1.38 -3.79 -15.88
N MET A 12 -2.44 -4.59 -15.71
CA MET A 12 -2.68 -5.34 -14.47
C MET A 12 -1.52 -6.28 -14.11
N ALA A 13 -0.90 -6.91 -15.11
CA ALA A 13 0.16 -7.88 -14.89
C ALA A 13 1.42 -7.23 -14.31
N GLY A 14 1.84 -6.07 -14.84
CA GLY A 14 3.02 -5.38 -14.33
C GLY A 14 2.81 -4.80 -12.93
N ILE A 15 1.63 -4.23 -12.66
CA ILE A 15 1.28 -3.75 -11.31
C ILE A 15 1.23 -4.92 -10.31
N ALA A 16 0.63 -6.06 -10.68
CA ALA A 16 0.57 -7.25 -9.84
C ALA A 16 1.95 -7.84 -9.55
N GLN A 17 2.87 -7.80 -10.51
CA GLN A 17 4.25 -8.23 -10.33
C GLN A 17 4.96 -7.38 -9.26
N VAL A 18 4.87 -6.05 -9.35
CA VAL A 18 5.42 -5.14 -8.33
C VAL A 18 4.83 -5.45 -6.96
N HIS A 19 3.51 -5.62 -6.86
CA HIS A 19 2.87 -5.92 -5.58
C HIS A 19 3.25 -7.27 -5.01
N THR A 20 3.50 -8.28 -5.85
CA THR A 20 3.99 -9.59 -5.39
C THR A 20 5.32 -9.42 -4.65
N ILE A 21 6.28 -8.75 -5.29
CA ILE A 21 7.61 -8.44 -4.72
C ILE A 21 7.46 -7.58 -3.46
N PHE A 22 6.61 -6.57 -3.53
CA PHE A 22 6.37 -5.66 -2.41
C PHE A 22 5.81 -6.38 -1.18
N TYR A 23 4.84 -7.27 -1.36
CA TYR A 23 4.30 -8.07 -0.25
C TYR A 23 5.27 -9.13 0.26
N ASP A 24 6.16 -9.67 -0.57
CA ASP A 24 7.27 -10.50 -0.07
C ASP A 24 8.12 -9.72 0.94
N LYS A 25 8.47 -8.46 0.60
CA LYS A 25 9.22 -7.57 1.50
C LYS A 25 8.42 -7.22 2.76
N LEU A 26 7.15 -6.82 2.63
CA LEU A 26 6.32 -6.44 3.77
C LEU A 26 6.10 -7.58 4.77
N LEU A 27 5.77 -8.77 4.27
CA LEU A 27 5.47 -9.93 5.10
C LEU A 27 6.73 -10.57 5.71
N SER A 28 7.91 -10.24 5.17
CA SER A 28 9.21 -10.64 5.72
C SER A 28 9.82 -9.58 6.64
N HIS A 29 9.34 -8.33 6.58
CA HIS A 29 9.91 -7.22 7.35
C HIS A 29 9.69 -7.43 8.85
N PRO A 30 10.73 -7.34 9.70
CA PRO A 30 10.65 -7.67 11.13
C PRO A 30 9.61 -6.85 11.91
N TRP A 31 9.32 -5.63 11.44
CA TRP A 31 8.34 -4.74 12.05
C TRP A 31 6.99 -4.73 11.31
N LEU A 32 6.98 -4.75 9.97
CA LEU A 32 5.75 -4.43 9.23
C LEU A 32 4.83 -5.64 9.05
N LYS A 33 5.38 -6.85 9.08
CA LYS A 33 4.62 -8.10 8.90
C LYS A 33 3.44 -8.22 9.88
N ASP A 34 3.58 -7.70 11.09
CA ASP A 34 2.57 -7.85 12.15
C ASP A 34 1.32 -6.99 11.91
N PHE A 35 1.38 -5.99 11.02
CA PHE A 35 0.19 -5.25 10.56
C PHE A 35 -0.75 -6.10 9.69
N PHE A 36 -0.25 -7.19 9.12
CA PHE A 36 -0.95 -8.00 8.11
C PHE A 36 -1.48 -9.33 8.65
N VAL A 37 -1.33 -9.59 9.96
CA VAL A 37 -1.74 -10.85 10.59
C VAL A 37 -3.24 -11.09 10.41
N GLY A 38 -3.60 -12.30 9.97
CA GLY A 38 -4.99 -12.71 9.78
C GLY A 38 -5.62 -12.29 8.45
N VAL A 39 -4.90 -11.57 7.59
CA VAL A 39 -5.36 -11.23 6.23
C VAL A 39 -4.67 -12.14 5.22
N PRO A 40 -5.41 -12.85 4.35
CA PRO A 40 -4.80 -13.67 3.30
C PRO A 40 -3.96 -12.81 2.34
N ARG A 41 -2.75 -13.26 2.01
CA ARG A 41 -1.85 -12.56 1.08
C ARG A 41 -2.51 -12.23 -0.27
N SER A 42 -3.25 -13.19 -0.84
CA SER A 42 -3.97 -12.98 -2.10
C SER A 42 -5.00 -11.84 -2.03
N HIS A 43 -5.61 -11.64 -0.85
CA HIS A 43 -6.52 -10.52 -0.63
C HIS A 43 -5.76 -9.19 -0.58
N LEU A 44 -4.63 -9.14 0.13
CA LEU A 44 -3.78 -7.95 0.25
C LEU A 44 -3.23 -7.50 -1.11
N GLU A 45 -2.65 -8.43 -1.88
CA GLU A 45 -2.11 -8.17 -3.22
C GLU A 45 -3.21 -7.75 -4.20
N GLY A 46 -4.34 -8.45 -4.19
CA GLY A 46 -5.48 -8.14 -5.07
C GLY A 46 -6.04 -6.75 -4.81
N GLN A 47 -6.36 -6.43 -3.55
CA GLN A 47 -6.91 -5.12 -3.18
C GLN A 47 -5.96 -3.97 -3.53
N GLN A 48 -4.67 -4.11 -3.24
CA GLN A 48 -3.69 -3.07 -3.58
C GLN A 48 -3.53 -2.91 -5.09
N THR A 49 -3.49 -4.01 -5.85
CA THR A 49 -3.38 -4.01 -7.32
C THR A 49 -4.55 -3.32 -7.97
N GLU A 50 -5.77 -3.69 -7.59
CA GLU A 50 -6.99 -3.09 -8.13
C GLU A 50 -7.08 -1.60 -7.81
N PHE A 51 -6.72 -1.20 -6.58
CA PHE A 51 -6.73 0.20 -6.16
C PHE A 51 -5.75 1.04 -6.99
N MET A 52 -4.49 0.60 -7.09
CA MET A 52 -3.45 1.35 -7.82
C MET A 52 -3.73 1.36 -9.33
N ALA A 53 -4.20 0.25 -9.92
CA ALA A 53 -4.55 0.20 -11.33
C ALA A 53 -5.62 1.24 -11.70
N GLY A 54 -6.68 1.36 -10.88
CA GLY A 54 -7.71 2.38 -11.08
C GLY A 54 -7.18 3.81 -10.91
N LEU A 55 -6.22 4.03 -10.00
CA LEU A 55 -5.57 5.32 -9.79
C LEU A 55 -4.69 5.73 -10.99
N PHE A 56 -4.03 4.75 -11.63
CA PHE A 56 -3.13 4.96 -12.77
C PHE A 56 -3.83 5.07 -14.13
N GLY A 57 -5.17 5.13 -14.14
CA GLY A 57 -5.97 5.27 -15.36
C GLY A 57 -6.47 3.96 -15.97
N GLY A 58 -6.24 2.83 -15.29
CA GLY A 58 -6.78 1.53 -15.67
C GLY A 58 -8.23 1.30 -15.23
N PRO A 59 -8.73 0.05 -15.32
CA PRO A 59 -10.08 -0.30 -14.92
C PRO A 59 -10.36 -0.01 -13.44
N LYS A 60 -11.46 0.69 -13.16
CA LYS A 60 -11.90 1.01 -11.79
C LYS A 60 -12.71 -0.12 -11.18
N ILE A 61 -12.07 -1.25 -10.94
CA ILE A 61 -12.69 -2.48 -10.41
C ILE A 61 -12.54 -2.65 -8.89
N TYR A 62 -11.72 -1.81 -8.25
CA TYR A 62 -11.55 -1.83 -6.79
C TYR A 62 -12.88 -1.61 -6.07
N GLY A 63 -13.31 -2.62 -5.32
CA GLY A 63 -14.55 -2.59 -4.54
C GLY A 63 -14.37 -2.27 -3.05
N GLY A 64 -13.14 -2.00 -2.61
CA GLY A 64 -12.82 -1.79 -1.20
C GLY A 64 -13.10 -0.37 -0.70
N ARG A 65 -12.74 -0.13 0.56
CA ARG A 65 -12.92 1.16 1.22
C ARG A 65 -11.85 2.17 0.78
N PRO A 66 -12.15 3.48 0.71
CA PRO A 66 -11.12 4.50 0.53
C PRO A 66 -10.00 4.38 1.58
N PRO A 67 -8.72 4.69 1.22
CA PRO A 67 -7.56 4.47 2.08
C PRO A 67 -7.73 4.97 3.52
N GLN A 68 -8.24 6.18 3.71
CA GLN A 68 -8.50 6.74 5.04
C GLN A 68 -9.39 5.79 5.87
N SER A 69 -10.59 5.48 5.37
CA SER A 69 -11.57 4.60 6.05
C SER A 69 -11.16 3.12 6.13
N ALA A 70 -10.29 2.66 5.23
CA ALA A 70 -9.75 1.30 5.27
C ALA A 70 -8.73 1.12 6.40
N HIS A 71 -8.00 2.17 6.76
CA HIS A 71 -6.89 2.13 7.70
C HIS A 71 -7.14 2.90 9.01
N VAL A 72 -8.37 3.36 9.30
CA VAL A 72 -8.69 4.09 10.55
C VAL A 72 -8.33 3.32 11.82
N HIS A 73 -8.48 2.00 11.78
CA HIS A 73 -8.19 1.09 12.87
C HIS A 73 -6.70 0.74 13.01
N MET A 74 -5.81 1.33 12.22
CA MET A 74 -4.38 1.03 12.26
C MET A 74 -3.59 2.27 12.68
N TYR A 75 -2.79 2.14 13.74
CA TYR A 75 -1.86 3.17 14.17
C TYR A 75 -0.60 3.17 13.28
N ILE A 76 -0.73 3.83 12.14
CA ILE A 76 0.34 4.02 11.17
C ILE A 76 1.02 5.35 11.50
N THR A 77 2.22 5.29 12.06
CA THR A 77 3.06 6.46 12.30
C THR A 77 3.74 6.92 11.01
N GLU A 78 4.32 8.10 11.02
CA GLU A 78 5.15 8.60 9.93
C GLU A 78 6.31 7.64 9.61
N GLU A 79 6.94 7.08 10.63
CA GLU A 79 8.05 6.13 10.47
C GLU A 79 7.60 4.82 9.81
N VAL A 80 6.43 4.27 10.21
CA VAL A 80 5.85 3.08 9.57
C VAL A 80 5.57 3.36 8.10
N PHE A 81 4.96 4.50 7.79
CA PHE A 81 4.63 4.90 6.42
C PHE A 81 5.90 5.01 5.55
N PHE A 82 6.93 5.71 6.02
CA PHE A 82 8.17 5.86 5.26
C PHE A 82 8.95 4.54 5.11
N THR A 83 8.96 3.70 6.15
CA THR A 83 9.57 2.36 6.04
C THR A 83 8.88 1.55 4.95
N ARG A 84 7.54 1.56 4.93
CA ARG A 84 6.72 0.93 3.88
C ARG A 84 7.00 1.53 2.49
N HIS A 85 7.17 2.85 2.41
CA HIS A 85 7.45 3.57 1.16
C HIS A 85 8.80 3.17 0.56
N ILE A 86 9.84 3.04 1.39
CA ILE A 86 11.18 2.57 0.96
C ILE A 86 11.09 1.14 0.40
N LEU A 87 10.35 0.23 1.06
CA LEU A 87 10.15 -1.12 0.54
C LEU A 87 9.39 -1.15 -0.79
N LEU A 88 8.50 -0.18 -1.04
CA LEU A 88 7.86 -0.02 -2.34
C LEU A 88 8.87 0.43 -3.40
N GLU A 89 9.72 1.40 -3.10
CA GLU A 89 10.80 1.81 -4.01
C GLU A 89 11.71 0.62 -4.37
N GLU A 90 12.15 -0.16 -3.39
CA GLU A 90 12.95 -1.36 -3.61
C GLU A 90 12.22 -2.39 -4.49
N ALA A 91 10.90 -2.54 -4.33
CA ALA A 91 10.10 -3.46 -5.15
C ALA A 91 9.96 -2.97 -6.59
N LEU A 92 9.84 -1.66 -6.80
CA LEU A 92 9.81 -1.05 -8.13
C LEU A 92 11.15 -1.21 -8.86
N ASP A 93 12.26 -1.02 -8.14
CA ASP A 93 13.61 -1.25 -8.67
C ASP A 93 13.83 -2.72 -9.02
N GLU A 94 13.44 -3.65 -8.14
CA GLU A 94 13.55 -5.10 -8.39
C GLU A 94 12.67 -5.58 -9.56
N ALA A 95 11.51 -4.96 -9.74
CA ALA A 95 10.64 -5.18 -10.89
C ALA A 95 11.15 -4.53 -12.20
N ASN A 96 12.29 -3.82 -12.16
CA ASN A 96 12.85 -3.07 -13.28
C ASN A 96 11.87 -2.04 -13.88
N VAL A 97 11.09 -1.37 -13.02
CA VAL A 97 10.21 -0.28 -13.46
C VAL A 97 11.07 0.89 -13.92
N ARG A 98 10.71 1.48 -15.07
CA ARG A 98 11.40 2.64 -15.65
C ARG A 98 11.39 3.81 -14.66
N ALA A 99 12.50 4.54 -14.54
CA ALA A 99 12.69 5.53 -13.48
C ALA A 99 11.58 6.60 -13.40
N ASP A 100 11.14 7.14 -14.54
CA ASP A 100 10.05 8.12 -14.61
C ASP A 100 8.68 7.54 -14.20
N LEU A 101 8.45 6.24 -14.41
CA LEU A 101 7.23 5.55 -13.96
C LEU A 101 7.31 5.22 -12.47
N LYS A 102 8.50 4.87 -11.98
CA LYS A 102 8.78 4.68 -10.56
C LYS A 102 8.48 5.96 -9.79
N ASP A 103 9.02 7.09 -10.24
CA ASP A 103 8.81 8.40 -9.61
C ASP A 103 7.33 8.74 -9.53
N GLN A 104 6.57 8.55 -10.62
CA GLN A 104 5.12 8.77 -10.63
C GLN A 104 4.36 7.86 -9.66
N TRP A 105 4.74 6.58 -9.57
CA TRP A 105 4.13 5.66 -8.60
C TRP A 105 4.41 6.13 -7.16
N LEU A 106 5.66 6.46 -6.84
CA LEU A 106 6.06 6.93 -5.53
C LEU A 106 5.38 8.25 -5.16
N ASP A 107 5.18 9.16 -6.12
CA ASP A 107 4.41 10.40 -5.90
C ASP A 107 2.96 10.11 -5.53
N HIS A 108 2.31 9.17 -6.23
CA HIS A 108 0.96 8.71 -5.89
C HIS A 108 0.90 8.08 -4.49
N ASP A 109 1.90 7.27 -4.12
CA ASP A 109 2.01 6.67 -2.80
C ASP A 109 2.16 7.74 -1.71
N MET A 110 3.07 8.69 -1.91
CA MET A 110 3.32 9.81 -1.00
C MET A 110 2.08 10.69 -0.81
N GLY A 111 1.28 10.87 -1.88
CA GLY A 111 0.01 11.59 -1.82
C GLY A 111 -1.01 10.99 -0.82
N MET A 112 -0.88 9.71 -0.49
CA MET A 112 -1.75 9.05 0.50
C MET A 112 -1.31 9.28 1.96
N LYS A 113 -0.11 9.80 2.21
CA LYS A 113 0.45 9.96 3.56
C LYS A 113 -0.52 10.66 4.52
N ARG A 114 -1.10 11.78 4.10
CA ARG A 114 -2.04 12.57 4.94
C ARG A 114 -3.30 11.79 5.32
N ALA A 115 -3.74 10.86 4.48
CA ALA A 115 -4.92 10.04 4.75
C ALA A 115 -4.62 8.84 5.66
N LEU A 116 -3.34 8.44 5.75
CA LEU A 116 -2.92 7.19 6.38
C LEU A 116 -2.18 7.38 7.69
N VAL A 117 -1.37 8.43 7.84
CA VAL A 117 -0.54 8.67 9.03
C VAL A 117 -1.36 9.26 10.16
N LYS A 118 -1.12 8.78 11.39
CA LYS A 118 -1.74 9.27 12.63
C LYS A 118 -0.67 9.81 13.55
N ASN A 119 -0.96 10.90 14.24
CA ASN A 119 -0.04 11.51 15.21
C ASN A 119 -0.23 10.95 16.62
N SER A 120 -1.37 10.31 16.89
CA SER A 120 -1.65 9.68 18.19
C SER A 120 -2.65 8.54 18.05
N LEU A 121 -2.66 7.63 19.03
CA LEU A 121 -3.64 6.55 19.11
C LEU A 121 -5.09 7.04 19.21
N ALA A 122 -5.31 8.26 19.70
CA ALA A 122 -6.65 8.85 19.79
C ALA A 122 -7.27 9.17 18.41
N GLU A 123 -6.48 9.20 17.35
CA GLU A 123 -6.94 9.35 15.97
C GLU A 123 -7.38 8.02 15.34
N CYS A 124 -7.22 6.90 16.05
CA CYS A 124 -7.59 5.56 15.57
C CYS A 124 -8.94 5.11 16.13
N GLU A 125 -9.73 4.44 15.28
CA GLU A 125 -10.99 3.81 15.65
C GLU A 125 -11.20 2.52 14.84
N GLY A 126 -11.88 1.53 15.45
CA GLY A 126 -12.27 0.31 14.74
C GLY A 126 -13.16 0.61 13.54
N ARG A 127 -13.02 -0.12 12.43
CA ARG A 127 -13.94 0.01 11.27
C ARG A 127 -15.34 -0.52 11.60
N TYR A 128 -15.42 -1.33 12.65
CA TYR A 128 -16.63 -1.87 13.25
C TYR A 128 -16.58 -1.68 14.77
N LYS A 129 -17.74 -1.67 15.43
CA LYS A 129 -17.86 -1.40 16.88
C LYS A 129 -16.98 -2.31 17.77
N ASN A 130 -16.74 -3.54 17.32
CA ASN A 130 -16.03 -4.55 18.10
C ASN A 130 -14.63 -4.85 17.54
N GLU A 131 -14.15 -4.03 16.61
CA GLU A 131 -12.82 -4.20 16.03
C GLU A 131 -11.80 -3.41 16.87
N PRO A 132 -10.76 -4.08 17.40
CA PRO A 132 -9.69 -3.38 18.12
C PRO A 132 -8.82 -2.56 17.16
N VAL A 133 -8.20 -1.51 17.70
CA VAL A 133 -7.13 -0.80 16.99
C VAL A 133 -5.89 -1.67 16.93
N ILE A 134 -5.27 -1.73 15.76
CA ILE A 134 -3.99 -2.39 15.50
C ILE A 134 -2.87 -1.42 15.87
N VAL A 135 -2.03 -1.85 16.81
CA VAL A 135 -0.80 -1.17 17.22
C VAL A 135 0.32 -2.19 17.12
N VAL A 136 1.35 -1.87 16.34
CA VAL A 136 2.52 -2.74 16.16
C VAL A 136 3.75 -1.99 16.65
N GLU A 137 4.27 -2.46 17.77
CA GLU A 137 5.47 -1.90 18.39
C GLU A 137 6.70 -2.15 17.51
N LYS A 138 7.59 -1.16 17.45
CA LYS A 138 8.86 -1.32 16.74
C LYS A 138 9.72 -2.36 17.48
N PRO A 139 10.22 -3.40 16.79
CA PRO A 139 11.16 -4.34 17.39
C PRO A 139 12.40 -3.63 17.92
N ARG A 140 12.93 -4.13 19.05
CA ARG A 140 14.15 -3.62 19.68
C ARG A 140 15.40 -4.04 18.93
#